data_AF-A0A2I0JSP9-F1
#
_entry.id   AF-A0A2I0JSP9-F1
#
_cell.length_a   1.000
_cell.length_b   1.000
_cell.length_c   1.000
_cell.angle_alpha   90.00
_cell.angle_beta   90.00
_cell.angle_gamma   90.00
#
_symmetry.space_group_name_H-M   'P 1'
#
loop_
_entity.id
_entity.type
_entity.pdbx_description
1 polymer ?
#
loop_
_entity_poly.entity_id
_entity_poly.type
_entity_poly.pdbx_seq_one_letter_code
_entity_poly.pdbx_strand_id
1 'polypeptide(L)' 'MDKSSTLDYINQMFPTEASLSGVEPLMQKIHSEIRRIDAEILSAVRQQSNSGTKAKEDLATATSAVE' A
#
# COMPACT_ATOMS: atom_id res chain seq x y z
N MET A 1 6.92 13.12 19.66
CA MET A 1 7.84 12.15 19.05
C MET A 1 9.22 12.40 19.60
N ASP A 2 9.80 11.41 20.26
CA ASP A 2 11.05 11.53 20.97
C ASP A 2 12.21 11.60 19.97
N LYS A 3 12.93 12.74 19.92
CA LYS A 3 14.02 12.94 18.95
C LYS A 3 15.17 11.94 19.14
N SER A 4 15.33 11.38 20.35
CA SER A 4 16.29 10.30 20.60
C SER A 4 16.00 9.12 19.69
N SER A 5 14.73 8.69 19.59
CA SER A 5 14.34 7.52 18.80
C SER A 5 14.66 7.63 17.31
N THR A 6 14.59 8.85 16.74
CA THR A 6 14.91 9.07 15.31
C THR A 6 16.40 9.03 15.06
N LEU A 7 17.20 9.67 15.92
CA LEU A 7 18.66 9.64 15.79
C LEU A 7 19.20 8.23 16.03
N ASP A 8 18.67 7.52 17.02
CA ASP A 8 19.04 6.14 17.32
C ASP A 8 18.72 5.22 16.12
N TYR A 9 17.56 5.40 15.51
CA TYR A 9 17.18 4.66 14.30
C TYR A 9 18.09 4.99 13.10
N ILE A 10 18.38 6.27 12.85
CA ILE A 10 19.27 6.67 11.77
C ILE A 10 20.67 6.10 12.01
N ASN A 11 21.20 6.20 13.22
CA ASN A 11 22.52 5.68 13.55
C ASN A 11 22.57 4.15 13.54
N GLN A 12 21.45 3.46 13.79
CA GLN A 12 21.34 2.01 13.61
C GLN A 12 21.38 1.62 12.12
N MET A 13 20.68 2.36 11.28
CA MET A 13 20.58 2.10 9.83
C MET A 13 21.82 2.58 9.05
N PHE A 14 22.44 3.66 9.53
CA PHE A 14 23.58 4.34 8.93
C PHE A 14 24.65 4.64 9.99
N PRO A 15 25.42 3.63 10.44
CA PRO A 15 26.31 3.77 11.59
C PRO A 15 27.53 4.68 11.35
N THR A 16 27.83 4.97 10.09
CA THR A 16 28.97 5.82 9.71
C THR A 16 28.53 6.91 8.73
N GLU A 17 29.24 8.02 8.70
CA GLU A 17 28.99 9.09 7.72
C GLU A 17 29.05 8.58 6.27
N ALA A 18 29.98 7.66 5.98
CA ALA A 18 30.08 7.02 4.67
C ALA A 18 28.81 6.25 4.28
N SER A 19 28.12 5.63 5.25
CA SER A 19 26.87 4.90 5.00
C SER A 19 25.69 5.81 4.65
N LEU A 20 25.74 7.11 4.98
CA LEU A 20 24.69 8.08 4.63
C LEU A 20 24.53 8.26 3.11
N SER A 21 25.54 7.91 2.31
CA SER A 21 25.42 7.82 0.85
C SER A 21 24.32 6.84 0.40
N GLY A 22 23.91 5.90 1.25
CA GLY A 22 22.84 4.94 1.01
C GLY A 22 21.42 5.46 1.32
N VAL A 23 21.26 6.66 1.88
CA VAL A 23 19.95 7.22 2.22
C VAL A 23 19.10 7.44 0.97
N GLU A 24 19.66 8.09 -0.05
CA GLU A 24 18.92 8.38 -1.29
C GLU A 24 18.44 7.09 -1.99
N PRO A 25 19.30 6.08 -2.23
CA PRO A 25 18.85 4.77 -2.73
C PRO A 25 17.75 4.11 -1.88
N LEU A 26 17.86 4.18 -0.54
CA LEU A 26 16.86 3.61 0.36
C LEU A 26 15.51 4.34 0.23
N MET A 27 15.53 5.68 0.17
CA MET A 27 14.34 6.48 -0.02
C MET A 27 13.65 6.16 -1.34
N GLN A 28 14.40 6.01 -2.44
CA GLN A 28 13.86 5.62 -3.74
C GLN A 28 13.20 4.22 -3.69
N LYS A 29 13.80 3.28 -2.96
CA LYS A 29 13.21 1.95 -2.73
C LYS A 29 11.89 2.04 -1.96
N ILE A 30 11.86 2.79 -0.86
CA ILE A 30 10.64 2.98 -0.05
C ILE A 30 9.53 3.63 -0.90
N HIS A 31 9.84 4.68 -1.66
CA HIS A 31 8.87 5.31 -2.55
C HIS A 31 8.33 4.35 -3.62
N SER A 32 9.16 3.46 -4.14
CA SER A 32 8.74 2.46 -5.13
C SER A 32 7.80 1.42 -4.51
N GLU A 33 8.09 0.95 -3.30
CA GLU A 33 7.21 0.03 -2.58
C GLU A 33 5.87 0.67 -2.23
N ILE A 34 5.85 1.93 -1.77
CA ILE A 34 4.60 2.67 -1.50
C ILE A 34 3.75 2.74 -2.77
N ARG A 35 4.33 3.13 -3.91
CA ARG A 35 3.60 3.19 -5.19
C ARG A 35 3.03 1.84 -5.61
N ARG A 36 3.77 0.75 -5.39
CA ARG A 36 3.31 -0.61 -5.70
C ARG A 36 2.11 -1.00 -4.82
N ILE A 37 2.22 -0.77 -3.52
CA ILE A 37 1.15 -1.05 -2.55
C ILE A 37 -0.10 -0.22 -2.88
N ASP A 38 0.05 1.07 -3.20
CA ASP A 38 -1.07 1.93 -3.57
C ASP A 38 -1.80 1.42 -4.83
N ALA A 39 -1.04 0.95 -5.83
CA ALA A 39 -1.61 0.35 -7.03
C ALA A 39 -2.37 -0.96 -6.73
N GLU A 40 -1.83 -1.79 -5.84
CA GLU A 40 -2.48 -3.03 -5.40
C GLU A 40 -3.76 -2.75 -4.62
N ILE A 41 -3.74 -1.78 -3.69
CA ILE A 41 -4.92 -1.34 -2.94
C ILE A 41 -5.99 -0.81 -3.91
N LEU A 42 -5.61 0.07 -4.84
CA LEU A 42 -6.54 0.62 -5.82
C LEU A 42 -7.18 -0.48 -6.68
N SER A 43 -6.38 -1.47 -7.11
CA SER A 43 -6.87 -2.63 -7.87
C SER A 43 -7.85 -3.46 -7.05
N ALA A 44 -7.49 -3.80 -5.81
CA ALA A 44 -8.32 -4.59 -4.91
C ALA A 44 -9.66 -3.90 -4.61
N VAL A 45 -9.65 -2.60 -4.33
CA VAL A 45 -10.87 -1.82 -4.09
C VAL A 45 -11.77 -1.81 -5.32
N ARG A 46 -11.22 -1.59 -6.52
CA ARG A 46 -11.99 -1.62 -7.77
C ARG A 46 -12.61 -2.99 -8.03
N GLN A 47 -11.83 -4.06 -7.85
CA GLN A 47 -12.33 -5.43 -8.00
C GLN A 47 -13.47 -5.71 -7.02
N GLN A 48 -13.30 -5.35 -5.74
CA GLN A 48 -14.31 -5.55 -4.71
C GLN A 48 -15.59 -4.78 -5.02
N SER A 49 -15.50 -3.51 -5.45
CA SER A 49 -16.68 -2.72 -5.85
C SER A 49 -17.41 -3.36 -7.02
N ASN A 50 -16.70 -3.78 -8.07
CA ASN A 50 -17.30 -4.41 -9.24
C ASN A 50 -17.96 -5.75 -8.90
N SER A 51 -17.32 -6.59 -8.08
CA SER A 51 -17.90 -7.84 -7.59
C SER A 51 -19.17 -7.61 -6.77
N GLY A 52 -19.19 -6.58 -5.92
CA GLY A 52 -20.37 -6.22 -5.13
C GLY A 52 -21.56 -5.75 -5.98
N THR A 53 -21.30 -4.91 -6.99
CA THR A 53 -22.33 -4.48 -7.95
C THR A 53 -22.88 -5.66 -8.74
N LYS A 54 -21.99 -6.49 -9.30
CA LYS A 54 -22.38 -7.66 -10.08
C LYS A 54 -23.20 -8.67 -9.26
N ALA A 55 -22.79 -8.94 -8.02
CA ALA A 55 -23.54 -9.85 -7.14
C ALA A 55 -24.96 -9.33 -6.83
N LYS A 56 -25.14 -8.02 -6.69
CA LYS A 56 -26.47 -7.41 -6.52
C LYS A 56 -27.33 -7.54 -7.78
N GLU A 57 -26.76 -7.33 -8.96
CA GLU A 57 -27.45 -7.48 -10.25
C GLU A 57 -27.86 -8.93 -10.50
N ASP A 58 -26.95 -9.88 -10.25
CA ASP A 58 -27.21 -11.31 -10.39
C ASP A 58 -28.33 -11.76 -9.43
N LEU A 59 -28.31 -11.28 -8.18
CA LEU A 59 -29.35 -11.55 -7.19
C LEU A 59 -30.72 -10.98 -7.61
N ALA A 60 -30.76 -9.73 -8.09
CA ALA A 60 -31.98 -9.10 -8.56
C ALA A 60 -32.57 -9.87 -9.75
N THR A 61 -31.73 -10.23 -10.72
CA THR A 61 -32.12 -11.03 -11.89
C THR A 61 -32.66 -12.40 -11.49
N ALA A 62 -31.99 -13.10 -10.58
CA ALA A 62 -32.44 -14.39 -10.08
C ALA A 62 -33.79 -14.30 -9.34
N THR A 63 -34.01 -13.22 -8.58
CA THR A 63 -35.27 -12.99 -7.85
C THR A 63 -36.42 -12.75 -8.83
N SER A 64 -36.24 -11.88 -9.82
CA SER A 64 -37.26 -11.60 -10.84
C SER A 64 -37.57 -12.78 -11.77
N ALA A 65 -36.69 -13.78 -11.84
CA ALA A 65 -36.93 -14.98 -12.65
C ALA A 65 -37.83 -16.02 -11.97
N VAL A 66 -38.05 -15.89 -10.65
CA VAL A 66 -38.86 -16.81 -9.85
C VAL A 66 -40.27 -16.25 -9.57
N GLU A 67 -40.45 -14.93 -9.68
CA GLU A 67 -41.76 -14.24 -9.63
C GLU A 67 -42.51 -14.31 -10.97
#